data_AF-A0A920SWZ6-F1
#
_entry.id   AF-A0A920SWZ6-F1
#
_cell.length_a   1.000
_cell.length_b   1.000
_cell.length_c   1.000
_cell.angle_alpha   90.00
_cell.angle_beta   90.00
_cell.angle_gamma   90.00
#
_symmetry.space_group_name_H-M   'P 1'
#
loop_
_entity.id
_entity.type
_entity.pdbx_description
1 polymer ?
#
loop_
_entity_poly.entity_id
_entity_poly.type
_entity_poly.pdbx_seq_one_letter_code
_entity_poly.pdbx_strand_id
1 'polypeptide(L)' 'MGDEQQYRSTEEVEEWTNDRDPINLAADFMRKRDWLSDDEDQAIQADAAAEIAAAVKFAEESPWPTADDVATDVVAREVA' A
#
# COMPACT_ATOMS: atom_id res chain seq x y z
N MET A 1 10.48 7.89 -13.99
CA MET A 1 9.28 7.46 -14.74
C MET A 1 9.48 6.00 -15.06
N GLY A 2 8.53 5.16 -14.62
CA GLY A 2 8.63 3.71 -14.66
C GLY A 2 8.14 3.11 -15.98
N ASP A 3 7.66 1.88 -15.93
CA ASP A 3 7.13 1.14 -17.06
C ASP A 3 5.75 1.66 -17.50
N GLU A 4 5.62 2.00 -18.79
CA GLU A 4 4.39 2.49 -19.42
C GLU A 4 3.39 1.38 -19.78
N GLN A 5 3.72 0.11 -19.53
CA GLN A 5 2.84 -1.06 -19.69
C GLN A 5 2.32 -1.30 -21.12
N GLN A 6 3.04 -0.84 -22.16
CA GLN A 6 2.64 -0.98 -23.57
C GLN A 6 2.51 -2.45 -24.07
N TYR A 7 2.90 -3.44 -23.26
CA TYR A 7 2.78 -4.87 -23.58
C TYR A 7 1.45 -5.49 -23.14
N ARG A 8 0.55 -4.73 -22.52
CA ARG A 8 -0.80 -5.19 -22.13
C ARG A 8 -1.84 -4.20 -22.65
N SER A 9 -3.06 -4.68 -22.89
CA SER A 9 -4.17 -3.82 -23.28
C SER A 9 -4.80 -3.16 -22.06
N THR A 10 -5.36 -1.96 -22.24
CA THR A 10 -6.10 -1.25 -21.19
C THR A 10 -7.31 -2.07 -20.74
N GLU A 11 -7.99 -2.73 -21.69
CA GLU A 11 -9.16 -3.56 -21.41
C GLU A 11 -8.83 -4.74 -20.48
N GLU A 12 -7.65 -5.35 -20.63
CA GLU A 12 -7.22 -6.42 -19.73
C GLU A 12 -7.00 -5.87 -18.31
N VAL A 13 -6.34 -4.72 -18.18
CA VAL A 13 -6.10 -4.12 -16.87
C VAL A 13 -7.42 -3.74 -16.18
N GLU A 14 -8.39 -3.22 -16.94
CA GLU A 14 -9.72 -2.87 -16.43
C GLU A 14 -10.52 -4.11 -15.99
N GLU A 15 -10.53 -5.21 -16.76
CA GLU A 15 -11.18 -6.47 -16.34
C GLU A 15 -10.62 -6.93 -15.00
N TRP A 16 -9.29 -6.94 -14.86
CA TRP A 16 -8.65 -7.41 -13.63
C TRP A 16 -8.90 -6.48 -12.44
N THR A 17 -8.88 -5.17 -12.66
CA THR A 17 -9.08 -4.17 -11.59
C THR A 17 -10.53 -4.13 -11.12
N ASN A 18 -11.50 -4.27 -12.02
CA ASN A 18 -12.91 -4.10 -11.67
C ASN A 18 -13.57 -5.43 -11.29
N ASP A 19 -13.28 -6.51 -12.01
CA ASP A 19 -14.00 -7.78 -11.85
C ASP A 19 -13.24 -8.83 -11.03
N ARG A 20 -11.92 -8.64 -10.85
CA ARG A 20 -11.05 -9.63 -10.20
C ARG A 20 -10.21 -9.06 -9.04
N ASP A 21 -10.56 -7.89 -8.54
CA ASP A 21 -9.88 -7.31 -7.39
C ASP A 21 -10.05 -8.20 -6.14
N PRO A 22 -8.96 -8.74 -5.58
CA PRO A 22 -9.04 -9.61 -4.40
C PRO A 22 -9.64 -8.91 -3.16
N ILE A 23 -9.50 -7.59 -3.03
CA ILE A 23 -10.07 -6.81 -1.92
C ILE A 23 -11.60 -6.80 -2.05
N ASN A 24 -12.12 -6.46 -3.23
CA ASN A 24 -13.56 -6.46 -3.49
C ASN A 24 -14.16 -7.86 -3.38
N LEU A 25 -13.48 -8.88 -3.94
CA LEU A 25 -13.92 -10.27 -3.85
C LEU A 25 -13.98 -10.77 -2.40
N ALA A 26 -13.02 -10.37 -1.55
CA ALA A 26 -13.02 -10.71 -0.14
C ALA A 26 -14.14 -9.97 0.63
N ALA A 27 -14.32 -8.67 0.38
CA ALA A 27 -15.39 -7.87 0.99
C ALA A 27 -16.77 -8.46 0.70
N ASP A 28 -17.04 -8.82 -0.55
CA ASP A 28 -18.29 -9.47 -0.96
C ASP A 28 -18.49 -10.84 -0.30
N PHE A 29 -17.42 -11.63 -0.18
CA PHE A 29 -17.47 -12.92 0.51
C PHE A 29 -17.85 -12.78 1.98
N MET A 30 -17.31 -11.75 2.66
CA MET A 30 -17.57 -11.44 4.07
C MET A 30 -18.98 -10.87 4.28
N ARG A 31 -19.41 -9.94 3.42
CA ARG A 31 -20.79 -9.39 3.43
C ARG A 31 -21.85 -10.47 3.30
N LYS A 32 -21.67 -11.42 2.38
CA LYS A 32 -22.59 -12.57 2.19
C LYS A 32 -22.73 -13.48 3.42
N ARG A 33 -21.85 -13.33 4.42
CA ARG A 33 -21.84 -14.10 5.68
C ARG A 33 -22.18 -13.24 6.89
N ASP A 34 -22.58 -11.99 6.68
CA ASP A 34 -22.81 -11.01 7.73
C ASP A 34 -21.57 -10.80 8.63
N TRP A 35 -20.35 -10.94 8.07
CA TRP A 35 -19.09 -10.73 8.80
C TRP A 35 -18.55 -9.31 8.65
N LEU A 36 -19.04 -8.57 7.66
CA LEU A 36 -18.63 -7.22 7.34
C LEU A 36 -19.85 -6.45 6.84
N SER A 37 -20.17 -5.35 7.50
CA SER A 37 -21.15 -4.37 7.03
C SER A 37 -20.49 -3.28 6.18
N ASP A 38 -21.29 -2.53 5.43
CA ASP A 38 -20.80 -1.42 4.62
C ASP A 38 -20.20 -0.29 5.47
N ASP A 39 -20.77 -0.03 6.65
CA ASP A 39 -20.25 0.97 7.59
C ASP A 39 -18.89 0.55 8.16
N GLU A 40 -18.72 -0.74 8.49
CA GLU A 40 -17.43 -1.28 8.94
C GLU A 40 -16.37 -1.25 7.84
N ASP A 41 -16.72 -1.60 6.61
CA ASP A 41 -15.80 -1.51 5.47
C ASP A 41 -15.35 -0.06 5.25
N GLN A 42 -16.28 0.89 5.23
CA GLN A 42 -15.96 2.32 5.11
C GLN A 42 -15.03 2.82 6.22
N ALA A 43 -15.26 2.39 7.46
CA ALA A 43 -14.40 2.74 8.58
C ALA A 43 -12.97 2.19 8.38
N ILE A 44 -12.82 0.93 7.97
CA ILE A 44 -11.52 0.31 7.68
C ILE A 44 -10.78 1.07 6.57
N GLN A 45 -11.48 1.43 5.49
CA GLN A 45 -10.87 2.20 4.39
C GLN A 45 -10.41 3.59 4.84
N ALA A 46 -11.21 4.26 5.68
CA ALA A 46 -10.86 5.57 6.22
C ALA A 46 -9.64 5.51 7.14
N ASP A 47 -9.58 4.51 8.01
CA ASP A 47 -8.44 4.29 8.92
C ASP A 47 -7.17 3.99 8.14
N ALA A 48 -7.23 3.11 7.12
CA ALA A 48 -6.10 2.82 6.25
C ALA A 48 -5.61 4.06 5.49
N ALA A 49 -6.53 4.87 4.96
CA ALA A 49 -6.18 6.11 4.28
C ALA A 49 -5.50 7.12 5.23
N ALA A 50 -5.97 7.22 6.47
CA ALA A 50 -5.37 8.08 7.49
C ALA A 50 -3.96 7.60 7.89
N GLU A 51 -3.75 6.30 8.04
CA GLU A 51 -2.44 5.70 8.33
C GLU A 51 -1.44 5.99 7.20
N ILE A 52 -1.84 5.78 5.94
CA ILE A 52 -0.99 6.06 4.78
C ILE A 52 -0.67 7.55 4.69
N ALA A 53 -1.63 8.44 4.91
CA ALA A 53 -1.39 9.88 4.90
C ALA A 53 -0.38 10.30 5.97
N ALA A 54 -0.46 9.73 7.17
CA ALA A 54 0.50 9.97 8.24
C ALA A 54 1.90 9.43 7.89
N ALA A 55 1.99 8.23 7.30
CA ALA A 55 3.25 7.63 6.88
C ALA A 55 3.93 8.44 5.76
N VAL A 56 3.17 8.89 4.76
CA VAL A 56 3.68 9.76 3.67
C VAL A 56 4.20 11.08 4.25
N LYS A 57 3.41 11.74 5.11
CA LYS A 57 3.85 12.97 5.76
C LYS A 57 5.15 12.79 6.53
N PHE A 58 5.25 11.71 7.32
CA PHE A 58 6.48 11.39 8.05
C PHE A 58 7.67 11.19 7.09
N ALA A 59 7.49 10.49 5.98
CA ALA A 59 8.55 10.27 4.99
C ALA A 59 8.99 11.57 4.30
N GLU A 60 8.06 12.46 3.98
CA GLU A 60 8.36 13.75 3.34
C GLU A 60 9.02 14.75 4.30
N GLU A 61 8.63 14.74 5.58
CA GLU A 61 9.19 15.60 6.62
C GLU A 61 10.49 15.06 7.21
N SER A 62 10.81 13.78 6.96
CA SER A 62 12.04 13.15 7.45
C SER A 62 13.27 13.84 6.85
N PRO A 63 14.30 14.13 7.67
CA PRO A 63 15.52 14.73 7.16
C PRO A 63 16.22 13.79 6.18
N TRP A 64 16.83 14.38 5.16
CA TRP A 64 17.75 13.64 4.31
C TRP A 64 18.93 13.11 5.13
N PRO A 65 19.46 11.92 4.79
CA PRO A 65 20.69 11.43 5.39
C PRO A 65 21.83 12.43 5.12
N THR A 66 22.74 12.52 6.08
CA THR A 66 23.96 13.30 5.97
C THR A 66 25.02 12.55 5.15
N ALA A 67 26.07 13.25 4.72
CA ALA A 67 27.18 12.60 4.03
C ALA A 67 27.91 11.57 4.92
N ASP A 68 27.91 11.77 6.24
CA ASP A 68 28.55 10.86 7.19
C ASP A 68 27.80 9.52 7.28
N ASP A 69 26.50 9.50 7.00
CA ASP A 69 25.66 8.29 6.99
C ASP A 69 26.01 7.33 5.83
N VAL A 70 26.77 7.79 4.83
CA VAL A 70 27.16 6.94 3.67
C VAL A 70 28.04 5.76 4.08
N ALA A 71 28.88 5.94 5.10
CA ALA A 71 29.83 4.92 5.55
C ALA A 71 29.29 4.04 6.68
N THR A 72 28.06 4.28 7.15
CA THR A 72 27.44 3.44 8.18
C THR A 72 26.95 2.12 7.58
N ASP A 73 26.78 1.11 8.42
CA ASP A 73 26.18 -0.20 8.06
C ASP A 73 26.92 -1.02 6.97
N VAL A 74 28.18 -0.70 6.68
CA VAL A 74 29.05 -1.47 5.75
C VAL A 74 29.42 -2.84 6.31
N VAL A 75 29.57 -2.94 7.64
CA VAL A 75 29.74 -4.20 8.37
C VAL A 75 28.73 -4.25 9.50
N ALA A 76 28.26 -5.46 9.83
CA ALA A 76 27.40 -5.64 10.98
C ALA A 76 28.12 -5.15 12.24
N ARG A 77 27.41 -4.41 13.09
CA ARG A 77 27.94 -3.92 14.37
C ARG A 77 28.28 -5.14 15.23
N GLU A 78 29.50 -5.21 15.75
CA GLU A 78 29.84 -6.25 16.74
C GLU A 78 28.92 -6.08 17.96
N VAL A 79 28.17 -7.13 18.24
CA VAL A 79 27.32 -7.24 19.42
C VAL A 79 28.21 -7.82 20.53
N ALA A 80 28.56 -6.99 21.51
CA ALA A 80 29.24 -7.44 22.74
C ALA A 80 28.23 -8.02 23.74
#